data_AF-A0A9Q3JPM4-F1
#
_entry.id   AF-A0A9Q3JPM4-F1
#
_cell.length_a   1.000
_cell.length_b   1.000
_cell.length_c   1.000
_cell.angle_alpha   90.00
_cell.angle_beta   90.00
_cell.angle_gamma   90.00
#
_symmetry.space_group_name_H-M   'P 1'
#
loop_
_entity.id
_entity.type
_entity.pdbx_description
1 polymer ?
#
loop_
_entity_poly.entity_id
_entity_poly.type
_entity_poly.pdbx_seq_one_letter_code
_entity_poly.pdbx_strand_id
1 'polypeptide(L)'
;MLSKPPYPASLETRKEIEKHINGLLDKDVIRKIGNNEIVEITTPVLIPPHDVKSMLCGYLRALNNCTKVDRYPITRIPHSLDKLTKARYITEMDCMKGFHQNGV
;
A
#
# COMPACT_ATOMS: atom_id res chain seq x y z
N MET A 1 13.12 -10.92 -14.32
CA MET A 1 11.75 -10.54 -14.74
C MET A 1 10.89 -10.36 -13.49
N LEU A 2 10.29 -9.19 -13.32
CA LEU A 2 9.42 -8.86 -12.18
C LEU A 2 7.98 -9.36 -12.40
N SER A 3 7.77 -10.37 -13.24
CA SER A 3 6.47 -10.99 -13.48
C SER A 3 6.36 -12.26 -12.64
N LYS A 4 5.41 -12.29 -11.71
CA LYS A 4 5.17 -13.40 -10.80
C LYS A 4 3.71 -13.84 -10.89
N PRO A 5 3.44 -15.15 -11.06
CA PRO A 5 2.07 -15.64 -11.11
C PRO A 5 1.37 -15.43 -9.76
N PRO A 6 0.03 -15.32 -9.75
CA PRO A 6 -0.74 -15.24 -8.51
C PRO A 6 -0.54 -16.49 -7.66
N TYR A 7 -0.49 -16.31 -6.35
CA TYR A 7 -0.43 -17.43 -5.42
C TYR A 7 -1.77 -18.18 -5.38
N PRO A 8 -1.75 -19.52 -5.17
CA PRO A 8 -2.97 -20.26 -4.94
C PRO A 8 -3.64 -19.75 -3.66
N ALA A 9 -4.95 -19.53 -3.74
CA ALA A 9 -5.78 -19.01 -2.66
C ALA A 9 -7.06 -19.84 -2.56
N SER A 10 -7.58 -20.01 -1.34
CA SER A 10 -8.85 -20.70 -1.11
C SER A 10 -10.01 -19.91 -1.73
N LEU A 11 -11.18 -20.55 -1.87
CA LEU A 11 -12.36 -19.87 -2.38
C LEU A 11 -12.77 -18.67 -1.49
N GLU A 12 -12.63 -18.82 -0.18
CA GLU A 12 -12.93 -17.76 0.78
C GLU A 12 -11.95 -16.59 0.65
N THR A 13 -10.64 -16.87 0.55
CA THR A 13 -9.63 -15.84 0.34
C THR A 13 -9.82 -15.12 -0.98
N ARG A 14 -10.22 -15.82 -2.06
CA ARG A 14 -10.51 -15.18 -3.35
C ARG A 14 -11.69 -14.21 -3.28
N LYS A 15 -12.77 -14.58 -2.59
CA LYS A 15 -13.93 -13.68 -2.38
C LYS A 15 -13.52 -12.42 -1.62
N GLU A 16 -12.70 -12.56 -0.59
CA GLU A 16 -12.19 -11.41 0.17
C GLU A 16 -11.24 -10.54 -0.66
N ILE A 17 -10.40 -11.15 -1.51
CA ILE A 17 -9.55 -10.40 -2.45
C ILE A 17 -10.41 -9.58 -3.41
N GLU A 18 -11.42 -10.20 -4.03
CA GLU A 18 -12.33 -9.53 -4.97
C GLU A 18 -13.09 -8.38 -4.31
N LYS A 19 -13.57 -8.58 -3.09
CA LYS A 19 -14.23 -7.53 -2.29
C LYS A 19 -13.34 -6.32 -2.09
N HIS A 20 -12.07 -6.54 -1.74
CA HIS A 20 -11.11 -5.46 -1.52
C HIS A 20 -10.71 -4.77 -2.83
N ILE A 21 -10.53 -5.52 -3.91
CA ILE A 21 -10.25 -4.98 -5.25
C ILE A 21 -11.40 -4.08 -5.72
N ASN A 22 -12.65 -4.55 -5.61
CA ASN A 22 -13.81 -3.76 -6.00
C ASN A 22 -13.90 -2.46 -5.18
N GLY A 23 -13.68 -2.54 -3.86
CA GLY A 23 -13.68 -1.34 -3.02
C GLY A 23 -12.52 -0.36 -3.29
N LEU A 24 -11.44 -0.79 -3.95
CA LEU A 24 -10.36 0.09 -4.43
C LEU A 24 -10.68 0.67 -5.82
N LEU A 25 -11.33 -0.11 -6.69
CA LEU A 25 -11.83 0.36 -7.99
C LEU A 25 -12.89 1.45 -7.82
N ASP A 26 -13.84 1.26 -6.90
CA ASP A 26 -14.90 2.24 -6.62
C ASP A 26 -14.36 3.57 -6.09
N LYS A 27 -13.16 3.55 -5.49
CA LYS A 27 -12.46 4.73 -4.96
C LYS A 27 -11.45 5.32 -5.93
N ASP A 28 -11.39 4.77 -7.14
CA ASP A 28 -10.43 5.16 -8.19
C ASP A 28 -8.96 5.11 -7.72
N VAL A 29 -8.65 4.22 -6.76
CA VAL A 29 -7.29 4.01 -6.24
C VAL A 29 -6.50 3.09 -7.17
N ILE A 30 -7.19 2.17 -7.84
CA ILE A 30 -6.62 1.24 -8.81
C ILE A 30 -7.47 1.26 -10.08
N ARG A 31 -6.87 0.89 -11.22
CA ARG A 31 -7.57 0.74 -12.50
C ARG A 31 -7.34 -0.65 -13.08
N LYS A 32 -8.30 -1.12 -13.88
CA LYS A 32 -8.09 -2.31 -14.72
C LYS A 32 -7.22 -1.92 -15.91
N ILE A 33 -6.25 -2.79 -16.21
CA ILE A 33 -5.39 -2.66 -17.39
C ILE A 33 -6.12 -3.31 -18.57
N GLY A 34 -6.22 -2.58 -19.70
CA GLY A 34 -6.89 -3.08 -20.91
C GLY A 34 -6.04 -4.05 -21.72
N ASN A 35 -6.67 -4.82 -22.61
CA ASN A 35 -6.01 -5.83 -23.45
C ASN A 35 -4.90 -5.28 -24.37
N ASN A 36 -4.90 -3.97 -24.63
CA ASN A 36 -3.92 -3.30 -25.49
C ASN A 36 -2.70 -2.76 -24.73
N GLU A 37 -2.66 -2.86 -23.40
CA GLU A 37 -1.55 -2.38 -22.59
C GLU A 37 -0.58 -3.51 -22.24
N ILE A 38 0.72 -3.27 -22.48
CA ILE A 38 1.78 -4.22 -22.17
C ILE A 38 2.13 -4.07 -20.68
N VAL A 39 2.03 -5.18 -19.92
CA VAL A 39 2.40 -5.22 -18.51
C VAL A 39 3.70 -5.99 -18.33
N GLU A 40 4.79 -5.25 -18.06
CA GLU A 40 6.12 -5.85 -17.86
C GLU A 40 6.36 -6.35 -16.43
N ILE A 41 5.57 -5.84 -15.47
CA ILE A 41 5.75 -6.05 -14.02
C ILE A 41 4.44 -6.55 -13.42
N THR A 42 4.46 -7.71 -12.77
CA THR A 42 3.30 -8.25 -12.04
C THR A 42 3.72 -8.78 -10.68
N THR A 43 3.08 -8.28 -9.62
CA THR A 43 3.32 -8.73 -8.25
C THR A 43 2.05 -9.35 -7.68
N PRO A 44 2.12 -10.54 -7.07
CA PRO A 44 0.95 -11.20 -6.51
C PRO A 44 0.44 -10.44 -5.29
N VAL A 45 -0.86 -10.57 -5.04
CA VAL A 45 -1.54 -10.07 -3.84
C VAL A 45 -1.91 -11.22 -2.92
N LEU A 46 -1.95 -10.96 -1.63
CA LEU A 46 -2.31 -11.93 -0.59
C LEU A 46 -3.11 -11.28 0.52
N ILE A 47 -3.89 -12.08 1.23
CA ILE A 47 -4.54 -11.68 2.47
C ILE A 47 -3.78 -12.38 3.59
N PRO A 48 -3.04 -11.64 4.44
CA PRO A 48 -2.40 -12.24 5.59
C PRO A 48 -3.49 -12.66 6.59
N PRO A 49 -3.27 -13.76 7.33
CA PRO A 49 -4.14 -14.11 8.45
C PRO A 49 -4.06 -12.98 9.49
N HIS A 50 -5.22 -12.46 9.91
CA HIS A 50 -5.29 -11.38 10.89
C HIS A 50 -6.58 -11.49 11.71
N ASP A 51 -6.50 -11.17 13.00
CA ASP A 51 -7.60 -11.40 13.96
C ASP A 51 -8.80 -10.45 13.80
N VAL A 52 -8.62 -9.27 13.21
CA VAL A 52 -9.63 -8.18 13.28
C VAL A 52 -10.24 -7.88 11.92
N LYS A 53 -9.42 -7.76 10.87
CA LYS A 53 -9.91 -7.44 9.52
C LYS A 53 -8.95 -8.00 8.47
N SER A 54 -9.50 -8.63 7.44
CA SER A 54 -8.75 -9.00 6.24
C SER A 54 -8.21 -7.74 5.57
N MET A 55 -6.93 -7.72 5.20
CA MET A 55 -6.31 -6.62 4.45
C MET A 55 -5.63 -7.16 3.21
N LEU A 56 -5.77 -6.47 2.08
CA LEU A 56 -5.10 -6.86 0.85
C LEU A 56 -3.65 -6.36 0.91
N CYS A 57 -2.69 -7.26 0.79
CA CYS A 57 -1.27 -6.94 0.82
C CYS A 57 -0.63 -7.29 -0.53
N GLY A 58 0.03 -6.32 -1.16
CA GLY A 58 0.85 -6.55 -2.35
C GLY A 58 2.21 -7.13 -1.99
N TYR A 59 2.64 -8.20 -2.67
CA TYR A 59 3.95 -8.81 -2.44
C TYR A 59 5.05 -8.10 -3.24
N LEU A 60 5.42 -6.90 -2.79
CA LEU A 60 6.34 -6.00 -3.50
C LEU A 60 7.83 -6.25 -3.24
N ARG A 61 8.22 -7.38 -2.61
CA ARG A 61 9.62 -7.64 -2.24
C ARG A 61 10.58 -7.60 -3.43
N ALA A 62 10.18 -8.22 -4.54
CA ALA A 62 11.00 -8.21 -5.76
C ALA A 62 11.12 -6.80 -6.35
N LEU A 63 10.02 -6.03 -6.33
CA LEU A 63 9.99 -4.65 -6.80
C LEU A 63 10.90 -3.76 -5.94
N ASN A 64 10.79 -3.87 -4.61
CA ASN A 64 11.59 -3.09 -3.66
C ASN A 64 13.11 -3.29 -3.83
N ASN A 65 13.55 -4.46 -4.30
CA ASN A 65 14.96 -4.71 -4.58
C ASN A 65 15.47 -4.04 -5.87
N CYS A 66 14.58 -3.74 -6.81
CA CYS A 66 14.89 -3.08 -8.08
C CYS A 66 14.68 -1.57 -8.02
N THR A 67 13.86 -1.08 -7.09
CA THR A 67 13.56 0.34 -6.93
C THR A 67 14.69 1.06 -6.20
N LYS A 68 15.07 2.25 -6.69
CA LYS A 68 16.01 3.13 -5.99
C LYS A 68 15.35 3.66 -4.71
N VAL A 69 16.01 3.47 -3.57
CA VAL A 69 15.53 3.99 -2.29
C VAL A 69 15.51 5.51 -2.33
N ASP A 70 14.33 6.11 -2.16
CA ASP A 70 14.19 7.54 -1.91
C ASP A 70 14.62 7.84 -0.46
N ARG A 71 15.46 8.87 -0.30
CA ARG A 71 15.97 9.32 1.00
C ARG A 71 15.37 10.67 1.31
N TYR A 72 14.05 10.72 1.43
CA TYR A 72 13.39 11.89 1.98
C TYR A 72 13.91 12.16 3.40
N PRO A 73 14.28 13.40 3.76
CA PRO A 73 14.85 13.70 5.06
C PRO A 73 13.78 13.58 6.16
N ILE A 74 13.67 12.38 6.74
CA ILE A 74 12.87 12.15 7.94
C ILE A 74 13.67 12.69 9.13
N THR A 75 13.14 13.73 9.77
CA THR A 75 13.72 14.28 10.99
C THR A 75 13.76 13.24 12.09
N ARG A 76 14.87 13.15 12.82
CA ARG A 76 14.96 12.26 13.99
C ARG A 76 13.95 12.70 15.06
N ILE A 77 13.32 11.72 15.71
CA ILE A 77 12.29 11.93 16.74
C ILE A 77 12.70 13.00 17.79
N PRO A 78 13.92 12.98 18.37
CA PRO A 78 14.30 13.96 19.39
C PRO A 78 14.32 15.41 18.88
N HIS A 79 14.71 15.62 17.62
CA HIS A 79 14.74 16.95 17.01
C HIS A 79 13.31 17.49 16.82
N SER A 80 12.38 16.62 16.42
CA SER A 80 10.96 16.99 16.30
C SER A 80 10.35 17.32 17.66
N LEU A 81 10.72 16.59 18.72
CA LEU A 81 10.23 16.81 20.08
C LEU A 81 10.77 18.10 20.70
N ASP A 82 12.04 18.44 20.49
CA ASP A 82 12.63 19.71 21.00
C ASP A 82 11.84 20.93 20.49
N LYS A 83 11.44 20.90 19.22
CA LYS A 83 10.59 21.94 18.61
C LYS A 83 9.20 22.03 19.23
N LEU A 84 8.65 20.91 19.69
CA LEU A 84 7.34 20.85 20.35
C LEU A 84 7.40 21.28 21.82
N THR A 85 8.58 21.26 22.46
CA THR A 85 8.73 21.47 23.91
C THR A 85 8.34 22.89 24.36
N LYS A 86 8.36 23.87 23.45
CA LYS A 86 7.96 25.26 23.72
C LYS A 86 6.51 25.57 23.33
N ALA A 87 5.76 24.60 22.83
CA ALA A 87 4.39 24.81 22.40
C ALA A 87 3.44 24.84 23.61
N ARG A 88 2.55 25.84 23.65
CA ARG A 88 1.50 25.95 24.68
C ARG A 88 0.32 25.01 24.43
N TYR A 89 0.08 24.68 23.16
CA TYR A 89 -0.97 23.77 22.70
C TYR A 89 -0.41 22.91 21.56
N ILE A 90 -0.74 21.63 21.55
CA ILE A 90 -0.35 20.68 20.50
C ILE A 90 -1.64 20.13 19.89
N THR A 91 -1.68 20.07 18.55
CA THR A 91 -2.76 19.44 17.81
C THR A 91 -2.15 18.39 16.89
N GLU A 92 -2.69 17.19 16.95
CA GLU A 92 -2.31 16.07 16.10
C GLU A 92 -3.41 15.83 15.07
N MET A 93 -3.02 15.60 13.81
CA MET A 93 -3.93 15.25 12.74
C MET A 93 -3.36 14.03 12.03
N ASP A 94 -4.19 13.01 11.83
CA ASP A 94 -3.83 11.81 11.07
C ASP A 94 -4.37 11.91 9.64
N CYS A 95 -3.49 11.69 8.66
CA CYS A 95 -3.89 11.56 7.27
C CYS A 95 -4.37 10.12 7.03
N MET A 96 -5.63 9.85 7.39
CA MET A 96 -6.25 8.55 7.19
C MET A 96 -6.10 8.08 5.74
N LYS A 97 -5.44 6.94 5.54
CA LYS A 97 -5.18 6.34 4.21
C LYS A 97 -4.42 7.27 3.25
N GLY A 98 -3.49 8.08 3.77
CA GLY A 98 -2.70 9.02 2.95
C GLY A 98 -2.05 8.41 1.70
N PHE A 99 -1.61 7.15 1.77
CA PHE A 99 -1.04 6.45 0.60
C PHE A 99 -2.02 6.27 -0.57
N HIS A 100 -3.33 6.29 -0.33
CA HIS A 100 -4.35 6.19 -1.37
C HIS A 100 -4.86 7.56 -1.86
N GLN A 101 -4.40 8.64 -1.24
CA GLN A 101 -4.79 10.01 -1.60
C GLN A 101 -3.81 10.64 -2.61
N ASN A 102 -2.56 10.19 -2.61
CA ASN A 102 -1.55 10.66 -3.53
C ASN A 102 -1.74 10.00 -4.90
N GLY A 103 -2.02 10.80 -5.92
CA GLY A 103 -1.97 10.35 -7.31
C GLY A 103 -0.55 9.99 -7.73
N VAL A 104 -0.42 8.92 -8.51
CA VAL A 104 0.83 8.48 -9.15
C VAL A 104 0.76 8.80 -10.64
#